data_AF-A0A3C1PKY8-F1
#
_entry.id   AF-A0A3C1PKY8-F1
#
_cell.length_a   1.000
_cell.length_b   1.000
_cell.length_c   1.000
_cell.angle_alpha   90.00
_cell.angle_beta   90.00
_cell.angle_gamma   90.00
#
_symmetry.space_group_name_H-M   'P 1'
#
loop_
_entity.id
_entity.type
_entity.pdbx_description
1 polymer ?
#
loop_
_entity_poly.entity_id
_entity_poly.type
_entity_poly.pdbx_seq_one_letter_code
_entity_poly.pdbx_strand_id
1 'polypeptide(L)'
;MRSGNAGGHIAHIGGAAFGLVFAMQHLAGRDITKGISKVLSGIESWFAPKQRFTIKDKNARKMTDPDYNRLKKQHQADIDAILEKIKKSGYESLSKEEKELLFRESKRN
;
A
#
# COMPACT_ATOMS: atom_id res chain seq x y z
N MET A 1 42.81 21.96 -33.36
CA MET A 1 41.80 21.36 -32.46
C MET A 1 40.41 21.74 -32.96
N ARG A 2 39.62 20.80 -33.51
CA ARG A 2 38.16 20.92 -33.53
C ARG A 2 37.55 19.54 -33.34
N SER A 3 36.92 19.38 -32.19
CA SER A 3 36.16 18.21 -31.77
C SER A 3 35.04 17.94 -32.77
N GLY A 4 35.17 16.89 -33.57
CA GLY A 4 34.13 16.40 -34.47
C GLY A 4 33.14 15.54 -33.71
N ASN A 5 32.29 16.15 -32.86
CA ASN A 5 31.23 15.44 -32.16
C ASN A 5 29.96 15.37 -33.02
N ALA A 6 30.03 14.59 -34.11
CA ALA A 6 28.87 14.34 -34.98
C ALA A 6 27.69 13.77 -34.17
N GLY A 7 27.97 12.93 -33.17
CA GLY A 7 26.95 12.38 -32.26
C GLY A 7 26.21 13.46 -31.45
N GLY A 8 26.91 14.47 -30.97
CA GLY A 8 26.32 15.59 -30.23
C GLY A 8 25.44 16.49 -31.10
N HIS A 9 25.80 16.68 -32.37
CA HIS A 9 24.95 17.40 -33.32
C HIS A 9 23.71 16.59 -33.68
N ILE A 10 23.84 15.29 -33.93
CA ILE A 10 22.70 14.39 -34.18
C ILE A 10 21.77 14.34 -32.97
N ALA A 11 22.32 14.29 -31.74
CA ALA A 11 21.53 14.30 -30.51
C ALA A 11 20.73 15.61 -30.33
N HIS A 12 21.32 16.78 -30.64
CA HIS A 12 20.60 18.05 -30.58
C HIS A 12 19.47 18.11 -31.61
N ILE A 13 19.71 17.67 -32.85
CA ILE A 13 18.68 17.64 -33.89
C ILE A 13 17.56 16.68 -33.50
N GLY A 14 17.91 15.50 -33.00
CA GLY A 14 16.95 14.52 -32.50
C GLY A 14 16.12 15.05 -31.32
N GLY A 15 16.76 15.71 -30.36
CA GLY A 15 16.09 16.32 -29.21
C GLY A 15 15.15 17.47 -29.62
N ALA A 16 15.56 18.32 -30.55
CA ALA A 16 14.72 19.40 -31.08
C ALA A 16 13.50 18.84 -31.84
N ALA A 17 13.70 17.85 -32.70
CA ALA A 17 12.61 17.20 -33.43
C ALA A 17 11.63 16.50 -32.47
N PHE A 18 12.14 15.76 -31.48
CA PHE A 18 11.32 15.11 -30.46
C PHE A 18 10.52 16.14 -29.63
N GLY A 19 11.16 17.23 -29.20
CA GLY A 19 10.51 18.31 -28.47
C GLY A 19 9.36 18.96 -29.25
N LEU A 20 9.55 19.17 -30.56
CA LEU A 20 8.49 19.70 -31.43
C LEU A 20 7.30 18.74 -31.56
N VAL A 21 7.56 17.44 -31.77
CA VAL A 21 6.49 16.43 -31.84
C VAL A 21 5.73 16.34 -30.52
N PHE A 22 6.43 16.37 -29.40
CA PHE A 22 5.82 16.38 -28.06
C PHE A 22 4.95 17.63 -27.85
N ALA A 23 5.45 18.82 -28.18
CA ALA A 23 4.71 20.07 -28.07
C ALA A 23 3.44 20.08 -28.95
N MET A 24 3.54 19.62 -30.20
CA MET A 24 2.39 19.52 -31.10
C MET A 24 1.31 18.56 -30.57
N GLN A 25 1.73 17.41 -30.01
CA GLN A 25 0.81 16.44 -29.43
C GLN A 25 0.14 16.96 -28.14
N HIS A 26 0.85 17.75 -27.34
CA HIS A 26 0.32 18.42 -26.16
C HIS A 26 -0.71 19.50 -26.53
N LEU A 27 -0.39 20.33 -27.52
CA LEU A 27 -1.29 21.36 -28.06
C LEU A 27 -2.56 20.77 -28.71
N ALA A 28 -2.47 19.58 -29.28
CA ALA A 28 -3.60 18.85 -29.86
C ALA A 28 -4.60 18.31 -28.80
N GLY A 29 -4.41 18.60 -27.51
CA GLY A 29 -5.33 18.22 -26.42
C GLY A 29 -5.36 16.72 -26.12
N ARG A 30 -4.43 15.95 -26.71
CA ARG A 30 -4.27 14.53 -26.40
C ARG A 30 -3.53 14.42 -25.06
N ASP A 31 -4.15 13.77 -24.09
CA ASP A 31 -3.56 13.46 -22.79
C ASP A 31 -2.46 12.39 -22.94
N ILE A 32 -1.34 12.80 -23.54
CA ILE A 32 -0.13 11.99 -23.76
C ILE A 32 0.57 11.61 -22.45
N THR A 33 0.19 12.24 -21.33
CA THR A 33 0.77 11.97 -20.01
C THR A 33 0.52 10.53 -19.58
N LYS A 34 -0.62 9.94 -19.97
CA LYS A 34 -0.95 8.52 -19.71
C LYS A 34 -0.09 7.53 -20.48
N GLY A 35 0.34 7.90 -21.69
CA GLY A 35 1.25 7.07 -22.48
C GLY A 35 2.67 7.13 -21.92
N ILE A 36 3.12 8.34 -21.57
CA ILE A 36 4.44 8.58 -20.99
C ILE A 36 4.55 7.93 -19.62
N SER A 37 3.52 8.04 -18.78
CA SER A 37 3.53 7.39 -17.46
C SER A 37 3.66 5.88 -17.56
N LYS A 38 2.98 5.23 -18.50
CA LYS A 38 3.15 3.78 -18.74
C LYS A 38 4.57 3.42 -19.17
N VAL A 39 5.18 4.22 -20.04
CA VAL A 39 6.57 4.00 -20.47
C VAL A 39 7.54 4.17 -19.30
N LEU A 40 7.40 5.26 -18.53
CA LEU A 40 8.23 5.52 -17.37
C LEU A 40 8.06 4.45 -16.28
N SER A 41 6.84 4.03 -15.99
CA SER A 41 6.58 2.93 -15.05
C SER A 41 7.13 1.59 -15.54
N GLY A 42 7.14 1.33 -16.86
CA GLY A 42 7.77 0.15 -17.44
C GLY A 42 9.28 0.15 -17.24
N ILE A 43 9.93 1.28 -17.50
CA ILE A 43 11.37 1.48 -17.26
C ILE A 43 11.67 1.34 -15.76
N GLU A 44 10.91 2.01 -14.90
CA GLU A 44 11.04 1.90 -13.45
C GLU A 44 10.91 0.45 -12.98
N SER A 45 9.94 -0.30 -13.50
CA SER A 45 9.74 -1.71 -13.14
C SER A 45 10.92 -2.61 -13.53
N TRP A 46 11.70 -2.25 -14.55
CA TRP A 46 12.91 -2.98 -14.94
C TRP A 46 14.09 -2.73 -14.00
N PHE A 47 14.14 -1.56 -13.37
CA PHE A 47 15.17 -1.20 -12.39
C PHE A 47 14.73 -1.40 -10.94
N ALA A 48 13.42 -1.56 -10.70
CA ALA A 48 12.87 -1.76 -9.38
C ALA A 48 13.35 -3.10 -8.79
N PRO A 49 13.77 -3.13 -7.51
CA PRO A 49 14.11 -4.37 -6.84
C PRO A 49 12.89 -5.29 -6.80
N LYS A 50 13.09 -6.57 -7.15
CA LYS A 50 12.03 -7.57 -7.17
C LYS A 50 11.39 -7.68 -5.78
N GLN A 51 10.16 -7.20 -5.64
CA GLN A 51 9.39 -7.29 -4.39
C GLN A 51 9.28 -8.78 -4.00
N ARG A 52 9.94 -9.16 -2.91
CA ARG A 52 9.80 -10.50 -2.33
C ARG A 52 8.48 -10.55 -1.59
N PHE A 53 7.42 -10.97 -2.28
CA PHE A 53 6.19 -11.34 -1.60
C PHE A 53 6.48 -12.61 -0.78
N THR A 54 6.61 -12.46 0.53
CA THR A 54 6.52 -13.61 1.44
C THR A 54 5.10 -14.13 1.34
N ILE A 55 4.91 -15.24 0.63
CA ILE A 55 3.65 -15.97 0.64
C ILE A 55 3.43 -16.39 2.09
N LYS A 56 2.54 -15.68 2.81
CA LYS A 56 2.09 -16.15 4.11
C LYS A 56 1.59 -17.58 3.92
N ASP A 57 2.12 -18.43 4.78
CA ASP A 57 2.05 -19.88 4.76
C ASP A 57 0.75 -20.42 4.15
N LYS A 58 0.87 -21.25 3.11
CA LYS A 58 -0.29 -21.91 2.46
C LYS A 58 -1.00 -22.88 3.43
N ASN A 59 -0.33 -23.20 4.54
CA ASN A 59 -0.83 -24.02 5.65
C ASN A 59 -1.45 -23.22 6.79
N ALA A 60 -1.58 -21.89 6.67
CA ALA A 60 -2.47 -21.14 7.55
C ALA A 60 -3.89 -21.68 7.29
N ARG A 61 -4.36 -22.58 8.17
CA ARG A 61 -5.70 -23.17 8.12
C ARG A 61 -6.65 -21.99 7.91
N LYS A 62 -7.27 -21.90 6.72
CA LYS A 62 -8.23 -20.83 6.44
C LYS A 62 -9.32 -21.00 7.48
N MET A 63 -9.38 -20.06 8.42
CA MET A 63 -10.41 -20.07 9.45
C MET A 63 -11.75 -20.08 8.73
N THR A 64 -12.54 -21.12 8.96
CA THR A 64 -13.85 -21.23 8.31
C THR A 64 -14.76 -20.13 8.88
N ASP A 65 -15.73 -19.66 8.09
CA ASP A 65 -16.69 -18.64 8.55
C ASP A 65 -17.35 -19.00 9.91
N PRO A 66 -17.73 -20.26 10.17
CA PRO A 66 -18.21 -20.68 11.49
C PRO A 66 -17.18 -20.52 12.61
N ASP A 67 -15.91 -20.86 12.36
CA ASP A 67 -14.84 -20.71 13.35
C ASP A 67 -14.58 -19.23 13.69
N TYR A 68 -14.59 -18.37 12.66
CA TYR A 68 -14.47 -16.92 12.84
C TYR A 68 -15.62 -16.36 13.67
N ASN A 69 -16.85 -16.74 13.35
CA ASN A 69 -18.02 -16.29 14.09
C ASN A 69 -18.02 -16.76 15.55
N ARG A 70 -17.55 -18.00 15.80
CA ARG A 70 -17.41 -18.52 17.18
C ARG A 70 -16.40 -17.71 17.98
N LEU A 71 -15.21 -17.49 17.43
CA LEU A 71 -14.16 -16.72 18.11
C LEU A 71 -14.57 -15.27 18.34
N LYS A 72 -15.23 -14.64 17.36
CA LYS A 72 -15.78 -13.29 17.52
C LYS A 72 -16.81 -13.22 18.64
N LYS A 73 -17.69 -14.22 18.74
CA LYS A 73 -18.71 -14.29 19.80
C LYS A 73 -18.08 -14.51 21.18
N GLN A 74 -17.06 -15.37 21.29
CA GLN A 74 -16.32 -15.57 22.53
C GLN A 74 -15.63 -14.29 22.97
N HIS A 75 -14.90 -13.64 22.05
CA HIS A 75 -14.23 -12.37 22.30
C HIS A 75 -15.20 -11.27 22.76
N GLN A 76 -16.37 -11.18 22.14
CA GLN A 76 -17.41 -10.22 22.58
C GLN A 76 -17.92 -10.55 23.98
N ALA A 77 -18.14 -11.83 24.30
CA ALA A 77 -18.59 -12.25 25.63
C ALA A 77 -17.54 -11.90 26.71
N ASP A 78 -16.25 -12.00 26.40
CA ASP A 78 -15.17 -11.61 27.32
C ASP A 78 -15.19 -10.10 27.57
N ILE A 79 -15.39 -9.28 26.53
CA ILE A 79 -15.56 -7.83 26.68
C ILE A 79 -16.78 -7.51 27.54
N ASP A 80 -17.92 -8.14 27.28
CA ASP A 80 -19.16 -7.89 28.03
C ASP A 80 -19.01 -8.25 29.51
N ALA A 81 -18.31 -9.35 29.82
CA ALA A 81 -18.01 -9.74 31.20
C ALA A 81 -17.13 -8.69 31.91
N ILE A 82 -16.14 -8.14 31.22
CA ILE A 82 -15.29 -7.07 31.75
C ILE A 82 -16.12 -5.79 31.99
N LEU A 83 -17.01 -5.42 31.06
CA LEU A 83 -17.87 -4.25 31.22
C LEU A 83 -18.82 -4.41 32.42
N GLU A 84 -19.37 -5.60 32.64
CA GLU A 84 -20.18 -5.89 33.83
C GLU A 84 -19.37 -5.83 35.13
N LYS A 85 -18.10 -6.24 35.10
CA LYS A 85 -17.19 -6.11 36.25
C LYS A 85 -16.88 -4.65 36.56
N ILE A 86 -16.64 -3.82 35.55
CA ILE A 86 -16.50 -2.36 35.71
C ILE A 86 -17.77 -1.77 36.32
N LYS A 87 -18.95 -2.15 35.81
CA LYS A 87 -20.23 -1.65 36.31
C LYS A 87 -20.48 -1.98 37.78
N LYS A 88 -20.06 -3.15 38.25
CA LYS A 88 -20.26 -3.61 39.63
C LYS A 88 -19.20 -3.09 40.61
N SER A 89 -17.94 -3.03 40.20
CA SER A 89 -16.81 -2.84 41.12
C SER A 89 -15.79 -1.78 40.65
N GLY A 90 -16.04 -1.12 39.52
CA GLY A 90 -15.18 -0.08 38.97
C GLY A 90 -13.97 -0.60 38.20
N TYR A 91 -13.32 0.30 37.45
CA TYR A 91 -12.18 -0.02 36.57
C TYR A 91 -10.95 -0.58 37.31
N GLU A 92 -10.72 -0.15 38.55
CA GLU A 92 -9.58 -0.62 39.34
C GLU A 92 -9.68 -2.09 39.75
N SER A 93 -10.88 -2.69 39.66
CA SER A 93 -11.09 -4.12 39.94
C SER A 93 -10.59 -5.05 38.82
N LEU A 94 -10.19 -4.51 37.67
CA LEU A 94 -9.75 -5.29 36.52
C LEU A 94 -8.32 -5.81 36.67
N SER A 95 -8.08 -7.04 36.20
CA SER A 95 -6.74 -7.60 36.05
C SER A 95 -5.97 -6.85 34.97
N LYS A 96 -4.65 -7.04 34.95
CA LYS A 96 -3.79 -6.43 33.93
C LYS A 96 -4.20 -6.87 32.53
N GLU A 97 -4.54 -8.14 32.36
CA GLU A 97 -4.96 -8.74 31.08
C GLU A 97 -6.29 -8.17 30.61
N GLU A 98 -7.26 -7.97 31.52
CA GLU A 98 -8.57 -7.38 31.23
C GLU A 98 -8.42 -5.90 30.79
N LYS A 99 -7.57 -5.13 31.49
CA LYS A 99 -7.26 -3.74 31.12
C LYS A 99 -6.59 -3.66 29.75
N GLU A 100 -5.62 -4.54 29.48
CA GLU A 100 -4.96 -4.61 28.18
C GLU A 100 -5.94 -4.99 27.05
N LEU A 101 -6.88 -5.91 27.32
CA LEU A 101 -7.90 -6.30 26.36
C LEU A 101 -8.80 -5.10 25.99
N LEU A 102 -9.33 -4.38 26.98
CA LEU A 102 -10.11 -3.16 26.74
C LEU A 102 -9.32 -2.09 25.98
N PHE A 103 -8.05 -1.88 26.33
CA PHE A 103 -7.22 -0.89 25.65
C PHE A 103 -7.00 -1.24 24.17
N ARG A 104 -6.77 -2.52 23.87
CA ARG A 104 -6.65 -2.99 22.48
C ARG A 104 -7.94 -2.77 21.70
N GLU A 105 -9.09 -3.06 22.30
CA GLU A 105 -10.39 -2.84 21.65
C GLU A 105 -10.68 -1.34 21.42
N SER A 106 -10.34 -0.47 22.38
CA SER A 106 -10.49 0.98 22.22
C SER A 106 -9.63 1.58 21.10
N LYS A 107 -8.55 0.93 20.69
CA LYS A 107 -7.70 1.37 19.56
C LYS A 107 -8.17 0.82 18.21
N ARG A 108 -9.00 -0.20 18.24
CA ARG A 108 -9.48 -0.90 17.04
C ARG A 108 -10.74 -0.24 16.46
N ASN A 109 -11.49 0.47 17.30
CA ASN A 109 -12.55 1.42 16.94
C ASN A 109 -11.99 2.84 16.87
#